data_AF-A0A8J4XPT1-F1
#
_entry.id   AF-A0A8J4XPT1-F1
#
_cell.length_a   1.000
_cell.length_b   1.000
_cell.length_c   1.000
_cell.angle_alpha   90.00
_cell.angle_beta   90.00
_cell.angle_gamma   90.00
#
_symmetry.space_group_name_H-M   'P 1'
#
loop_
_entity.id
_entity.type
_entity.pdbx_description
1 polymer ?
#
loop_
_entity_poly.entity_id
_entity_poly.type
_entity_poly.pdbx_seq_one_letter_code
_entity_poly.pdbx_strand_id
1 'polypeptide(L)'
;MAGAGAAPLLRSNSLCLLFSNPEISYESVLSVIFDTLGVRPKAVVGIQFVRVNKIIIKFAAEGHFRLFHENLEGWGAVPPEAGGGTLKIINLSQATTLVSVKDAPFEMANEAITSSLRRYGRVLSIKKHIHTHERAVGIQTGTRTLKMEVKHKIPACVTVSGYTLAIVYSEQGKACFKCGAEDHLTHDCDASVPRGNSVFYDVGVNTVRGDD
;
A
#
# COMPACT_ATOMS: atom_id res chain seq x y z
N MET A 1 -21.22 -22.16 -26.53
CA MET A 1 -19.94 -21.49 -26.88
C MET A 1 -19.49 -20.70 -25.67
N ALA A 2 -18.53 -21.22 -24.90
CA ALA A 2 -17.96 -20.51 -23.77
C ALA A 2 -17.06 -19.40 -24.32
N GLY A 3 -17.38 -18.15 -24.00
CA GLY A 3 -16.54 -17.02 -24.36
C GLY A 3 -15.15 -17.22 -23.77
N ALA A 4 -14.13 -17.18 -24.61
CA ALA A 4 -12.75 -17.10 -24.18
C ALA A 4 -12.60 -15.79 -23.39
N GLY A 5 -12.80 -15.86 -22.07
CA GLY A 5 -12.44 -14.77 -21.17
C GLY A 5 -10.96 -14.53 -21.37
N ALA A 6 -10.61 -13.37 -21.94
CA ALA A 6 -9.22 -12.98 -22.15
C ALA A 6 -8.46 -13.22 -20.84
N ALA A 7 -7.43 -14.05 -20.88
CA ALA A 7 -6.61 -14.31 -19.71
C ALA A 7 -6.18 -12.95 -19.13
N PRO A 8 -6.38 -12.70 -17.83
CA PRO A 8 -6.06 -11.42 -17.23
C PRO A 8 -4.60 -11.09 -17.55
N LEU A 9 -4.36 -9.87 -18.05
CA LEU A 9 -3.01 -9.41 -18.37
C LEU A 9 -2.18 -9.41 -17.09
N LEU A 10 -1.42 -10.49 -16.90
CA LEU A 10 -0.56 -10.67 -15.74
C LEU A 10 0.57 -9.63 -15.79
N ARG A 11 0.61 -8.77 -14.78
CA ARG A 11 1.71 -7.82 -14.54
C ARG A 11 2.99 -8.52 -14.03
N SER A 12 3.15 -9.81 -14.32
CA SER A 12 4.33 -10.60 -13.96
C SER A 12 5.59 -10.06 -14.63
N ASN A 13 6.76 -10.30 -14.05
CA ASN A 13 8.06 -9.87 -14.58
C ASN A 13 8.12 -8.39 -14.98
N SER A 14 7.54 -7.49 -14.17
CA SER A 14 7.47 -6.06 -14.46
C SER A 14 7.94 -5.20 -13.30
N LEU A 15 8.76 -4.21 -13.62
CA LEU A 15 9.20 -3.17 -12.69
C LEU A 15 8.68 -1.81 -13.15
N CYS A 16 8.37 -0.94 -12.20
CA CYS A 16 8.15 0.49 -12.42
C CYS A 16 9.36 1.25 -11.89
N LEU A 17 9.98 2.05 -12.75
CA LEU A 17 10.97 3.05 -12.40
C LEU A 17 10.27 4.39 -12.24
N LEU A 18 10.36 4.98 -11.06
CA LEU A 18 9.81 6.30 -10.76
C LEU A 18 10.96 7.26 -10.46
N PHE A 19 11.23 8.16 -11.40
CA PHE A 19 12.26 9.18 -11.28
C PHE A 19 11.71 10.39 -10.52
N SER A 20 12.52 10.95 -9.62
CA SER A 20 12.16 12.19 -8.92
C SER A 20 12.31 13.42 -9.82
N ASN A 21 13.18 13.36 -10.83
CA ASN A 21 13.31 14.42 -11.83
C ASN A 21 12.15 14.31 -12.85
N PRO A 22 11.21 15.28 -12.90
CA PRO A 22 10.09 15.26 -13.81
C PRO A 22 10.47 15.55 -15.28
N GLU A 23 11.67 16.09 -15.52
CA GLU A 23 12.16 16.50 -16.84
C GLU A 23 13.25 15.55 -17.38
N ILE A 24 13.36 14.34 -16.81
CA ILE A 24 14.34 13.37 -17.28
C ILE A 24 14.13 13.03 -18.76
N SER A 25 15.21 13.11 -19.54
CA SER A 25 15.17 12.86 -20.97
C SER A 25 15.01 11.36 -21.28
N TYR A 26 14.48 11.05 -22.47
CA TYR A 26 14.38 9.68 -22.97
C TYR A 26 15.75 8.96 -22.97
N GLU A 27 16.79 9.62 -23.47
CA GLU A 27 18.15 9.05 -23.52
C GLU A 27 18.72 8.79 -22.13
N SER A 28 18.50 9.73 -21.20
CA SER A 28 18.91 9.56 -19.80
C SER A 28 18.20 8.37 -19.14
N VAL A 29 16.90 8.18 -19.42
CA VAL A 29 16.17 7.00 -18.93
C VAL A 29 16.79 5.72 -19.47
N LEU A 30 17.10 5.64 -20.77
CA LEU A 30 17.72 4.45 -21.35
C LEU A 30 19.11 4.18 -20.78
N SER A 31 19.93 5.22 -20.61
CA SER A 31 21.26 5.08 -20.00
C SER A 31 21.16 4.59 -18.55
N VAL A 32 20.21 5.11 -17.76
CA VAL A 32 19.98 4.58 -16.41
C VAL A 32 19.60 3.10 -16.48
N ILE A 33 18.70 2.70 -17.39
CA ILE A 33 18.24 1.30 -17.50
C ILE A 33 19.39 0.37 -17.88
N PHE A 34 20.14 0.71 -18.92
CA PHE A 34 21.11 -0.22 -19.51
C PHE A 34 22.50 -0.09 -18.88
N ASP A 35 22.93 1.12 -18.53
CA ASP A 35 24.29 1.39 -18.07
C ASP A 35 24.35 1.41 -16.54
N THR A 36 23.45 2.14 -15.87
CA THR A 36 23.46 2.24 -14.40
C THR A 36 22.86 0.99 -13.73
N LEU A 37 21.69 0.55 -14.19
CA LEU A 37 21.03 -0.65 -13.63
C LEU A 37 21.56 -1.94 -14.27
N GLY A 38 22.34 -1.86 -15.36
CA GLY A 38 22.93 -3.04 -16.01
C GLY A 38 21.91 -3.96 -16.68
N VAL A 39 20.73 -3.45 -17.04
CA VAL A 39 19.71 -4.26 -17.70
C VAL A 39 20.21 -4.67 -19.09
N ARG A 40 20.17 -5.96 -19.41
CA ARG A 40 20.55 -6.42 -20.76
C ARG A 40 19.38 -6.17 -21.71
N PRO A 41 19.57 -5.55 -22.89
CA PRO A 41 18.47 -5.33 -23.85
C PRO A 41 17.71 -6.60 -24.21
N LYS A 42 18.42 -7.72 -24.39
CA LYS A 42 17.81 -9.04 -24.68
C LYS A 42 16.94 -9.61 -23.55
N ALA A 43 17.07 -9.09 -22.34
CA ALA A 43 16.27 -9.52 -21.19
C ALA A 43 14.92 -8.80 -21.10
N VAL A 44 14.71 -7.75 -21.90
CA VAL A 44 13.53 -6.87 -21.88
C VAL A 44 12.68 -7.12 -23.11
N VAL A 45 11.36 -7.24 -22.92
CA VAL A 45 10.39 -7.37 -24.02
C VAL A 45 9.62 -6.07 -24.26
N GLY A 46 9.65 -5.13 -23.32
CA GLY A 46 9.02 -3.83 -23.49
C GLY A 46 9.46 -2.81 -22.44
N ILE A 47 9.57 -1.57 -22.90
CA ILE A 47 9.75 -0.37 -22.07
C ILE A 47 8.60 0.57 -22.41
N GLN A 48 7.81 0.95 -21.42
CA GLN A 48 6.65 1.82 -21.59
C GLN A 48 6.81 3.09 -20.76
N PHE A 49 6.74 4.24 -21.43
CA PHE A 49 6.73 5.56 -20.81
C PHE A 49 5.28 5.94 -20.47
N VAL A 50 4.88 5.72 -19.22
CA VAL A 50 3.52 6.08 -18.76
C VAL A 50 3.40 7.59 -18.55
N ARG A 51 4.48 8.19 -18.05
CA ARG A 51 4.75 9.63 -17.96
C ARG A 51 6.25 9.82 -18.14
N VAL A 52 6.71 11.07 -18.30
CA VAL A 52 8.13 11.40 -18.43
C VAL A 52 8.98 10.73 -17.35
N ASN A 53 8.53 10.79 -16.09
CA ASN A 53 9.27 10.23 -14.95
C ASN A 53 8.77 8.87 -14.47
N LYS A 54 7.84 8.22 -15.17
CA LYS A 54 7.25 6.93 -14.77
C LYS A 54 7.35 5.92 -15.89
N ILE A 55 8.27 4.98 -15.74
CA ILE A 55 8.64 4.01 -16.76
C ILE A 55 8.29 2.60 -16.27
N ILE A 56 7.70 1.79 -17.14
CA ILE A 56 7.45 0.37 -16.87
C ILE A 56 8.38 -0.46 -17.74
N ILE A 57 9.07 -1.42 -17.14
CA ILE A 57 9.93 -2.38 -17.83
C ILE A 57 9.29 -3.76 -17.67
N LYS A 58 9.13 -4.48 -18.79
CA LYS A 58 8.69 -5.88 -18.82
C LYS A 58 9.87 -6.75 -19.22
N PHE A 59 10.20 -7.73 -18.38
CA PHE A 59 11.25 -8.70 -18.63
C PHE A 59 10.70 -9.93 -19.35
N ALA A 60 11.54 -10.53 -20.20
CA ALA A 60 11.23 -11.73 -20.97
C ALA A 60 11.00 -12.96 -20.09
N ALA A 61 11.68 -13.03 -18.94
CA ALA A 61 11.66 -14.18 -18.05
C ALA A 61 11.78 -13.76 -16.58
N GLU A 62 11.24 -14.58 -15.68
CA GLU A 62 11.29 -14.36 -14.23
C GLU A 62 12.74 -14.31 -13.71
N GLY A 63 13.64 -15.15 -14.23
CA GLY A 63 15.04 -15.17 -13.81
C GLY A 63 15.74 -13.83 -14.05
N HIS A 64 15.48 -13.17 -15.17
CA HIS A 64 16.00 -11.82 -15.43
C HIS A 64 15.40 -10.82 -14.44
N PHE A 65 14.08 -10.84 -14.28
CA PHE A 65 13.38 -9.97 -13.35
C PHE A 65 13.89 -10.11 -11.90
N ARG A 66 14.08 -11.33 -11.40
CA ARG A 66 14.58 -11.61 -10.05
C ARG A 66 15.97 -11.06 -9.81
N LEU A 67 16.90 -11.28 -10.75
CA LEU A 67 18.25 -10.74 -10.67
C LEU A 67 18.29 -9.21 -10.51
N PHE A 68 17.34 -8.50 -11.14
CA PHE A 68 17.22 -7.05 -10.98
C PHE A 68 16.46 -6.66 -9.71
N HIS A 69 15.39 -7.38 -9.37
CA HIS A 69 14.59 -7.09 -8.18
C HIS A 69 15.39 -7.26 -6.88
N GLU A 70 16.13 -8.36 -6.75
CA GLU A 70 16.89 -8.69 -5.53
C GLU A 70 18.02 -7.68 -5.24
N ASN A 71 18.57 -7.06 -6.29
CA ASN A 71 19.71 -6.14 -6.17
C ASN A 71 19.30 -4.66 -6.07
N LEU A 72 18.08 -4.29 -6.43
CA LEU A 72 17.72 -2.89 -6.70
C LEU A 72 16.39 -2.45 -6.08
N GLU A 73 15.72 -3.30 -5.28
CA GLU A 73 14.46 -2.89 -4.66
C GLU A 73 14.67 -1.77 -3.62
N GLY A 74 14.16 -0.57 -3.92
CA GLY A 74 14.28 0.58 -3.02
C GLY A 74 14.51 1.90 -3.76
N TRP A 75 15.31 2.77 -3.13
CA TRP A 75 15.73 4.05 -3.68
C TRP A 75 17.17 3.95 -4.16
N GLY A 76 17.42 4.34 -5.41
CA GLY A 76 18.75 4.52 -5.99
C GLY A 76 19.01 6.00 -6.32
N ALA A 77 20.28 6.39 -6.35
CA ALA A 77 20.68 7.67 -6.91
C ALA A 77 20.74 7.57 -8.44
N VAL A 78 20.25 8.59 -9.13
CA VAL A 78 20.45 8.74 -10.57
C VAL A 78 21.74 9.51 -10.78
N PRO A 79 22.67 9.04 -11.63
CA PRO A 79 23.90 9.76 -11.89
C PRO A 79 23.62 11.19 -12.40
N PRO A 80 24.40 12.21 -11.99
CA PRO A 80 24.20 13.59 -12.45
C PRO A 80 24.18 13.75 -13.96
N GLU A 81 25.04 13.01 -14.67
CA GLU A 81 25.13 12.95 -16.13
C GLU A 81 23.87 12.36 -16.79
N ALA A 82 23.09 11.57 -16.05
CA ALA A 82 21.82 11.02 -16.47
C ALA A 82 20.61 11.82 -15.94
N GLY A 83 20.81 13.09 -15.62
CA GLY A 83 19.76 14.01 -15.18
C GLY A 83 19.57 14.09 -13.65
N GLY A 84 20.35 13.34 -12.87
CA GLY A 84 20.41 13.45 -11.41
C GLY A 84 19.10 13.11 -10.68
N GLY A 85 19.15 13.24 -9.35
CA GLY A 85 18.02 12.97 -8.47
C GLY A 85 17.95 11.54 -7.96
N THR A 86 16.74 11.07 -7.65
CA THR A 86 16.49 9.75 -7.07
C THR A 86 15.59 8.93 -7.97
N LEU A 87 15.79 7.62 -7.92
CA LEU A 87 15.02 6.61 -8.63
C LEU A 87 14.39 5.68 -7.60
N LYS A 88 13.07 5.53 -7.64
CA LYS A 88 12.35 4.51 -6.87
C LYS A 88 11.98 3.34 -7.78
N ILE A 89 12.39 2.14 -7.40
CA ILE A 89 12.10 0.91 -8.13
C ILE A 89 10.96 0.18 -7.43
N ILE A 90 9.88 -0.10 -8.17
CA ILE A 90 8.66 -0.71 -7.64
C ILE A 90 8.36 -1.98 -8.42
N ASN A 91 8.26 -3.10 -7.72
CA ASN A 91 7.83 -4.35 -8.29
C ASN A 91 6.32 -4.32 -8.61
N LEU A 92 5.98 -4.43 -9.90
CA LEU A 92 4.59 -4.47 -10.38
C LEU A 92 4.02 -5.89 -10.47
N SER A 93 4.87 -6.89 -10.31
CA SER A 93 4.52 -8.31 -10.32
C SER A 93 4.05 -8.82 -8.97
N GLN A 94 4.36 -8.08 -7.90
CA GLN A 94 3.79 -8.33 -6.59
C GLN A 94 2.31 -7.96 -6.56
N ALA A 95 1.49 -8.88 -6.06
CA ALA A 95 0.11 -8.61 -5.73
C ALA A 95 0.08 -7.62 -4.56
N THR A 96 -0.15 -6.35 -4.87
CA THR A 96 -0.26 -5.30 -3.85
C THR A 96 -1.73 -5.04 -3.54
N THR A 97 -2.09 -5.25 -2.28
CA THR A 97 -3.42 -5.04 -1.74
C THR A 97 -3.47 -3.66 -1.06
N LEU A 98 -4.56 -2.93 -1.30
CA LEU A 98 -4.85 -1.69 -0.60
C LEU A 98 -5.58 -2.02 0.69
N VAL A 99 -4.95 -1.74 1.83
CA VAL A 99 -5.49 -2.01 3.17
C VAL A 99 -5.87 -0.69 3.82
N SER A 100 -7.14 -0.52 4.17
CA SER A 100 -7.62 0.62 4.95
C SER A 100 -7.62 0.26 6.43
N VAL A 101 -7.03 1.13 7.24
CA VAL A 101 -7.03 1.04 8.71
C VAL A 101 -7.91 2.17 9.21
N LYS A 102 -8.97 1.84 9.92
CA LYS A 102 -9.92 2.80 10.48
C LYS A 102 -9.75 2.89 12.00
N ASP A 103 -10.32 3.94 12.57
CA ASP A 103 -10.39 4.20 14.01
C ASP A 103 -9.03 4.30 14.71
N ALA A 104 -8.00 4.68 13.97
CA ALA A 104 -6.66 4.84 14.51
C ALA A 104 -6.47 6.27 15.05
N PRO A 105 -6.04 6.44 16.32
CA PRO A 105 -5.82 7.77 16.92
C PRO A 105 -5.00 8.70 16.03
N PHE A 106 -5.25 10.00 16.11
CA PHE A 106 -4.55 10.99 15.28
C PHE A 106 -3.06 11.07 15.65
N GLU A 107 -2.76 10.91 16.94
CA GLU A 107 -1.45 10.88 17.57
C GLU A 107 -0.68 9.60 17.25
N MET A 108 -1.38 8.52 16.85
CA MET A 108 -0.74 7.24 16.56
C MET A 108 0.23 7.37 15.38
N ALA A 109 1.48 7.00 15.61
CA ALA A 109 2.51 7.01 14.58
C ALA A 109 2.23 5.95 13.49
N ASN A 110 2.57 6.27 12.24
CA ASN A 110 2.43 5.31 11.13
C ASN A 110 3.31 4.07 11.35
N GLU A 111 4.41 4.24 12.06
CA GLU A 111 5.39 3.23 12.44
C GLU A 111 4.77 2.18 13.36
N ALA A 112 3.87 2.57 14.27
CA ALA A 112 3.19 1.64 15.17
C ALA A 112 2.29 0.66 14.39
N ILE A 113 1.49 1.21 13.47
CA ILE A 113 0.61 0.41 12.60
C ILE A 113 1.43 -0.45 11.65
N THR A 114 2.46 0.13 11.04
CA THR A 114 3.37 -0.58 10.13
C THR A 114 4.05 -1.75 10.84
N SER A 115 4.54 -1.55 12.07
CA SER A 115 5.20 -2.59 12.85
C SER A 115 4.24 -3.72 13.21
N SER A 116 2.99 -3.41 13.59
CA SER A 116 1.97 -4.43 13.88
C SER A 116 1.59 -5.23 12.62
N LEU A 117 1.41 -4.57 11.48
CA LEU A 117 0.94 -5.20 10.25
C LEU A 117 2.02 -5.96 9.47
N ARG A 118 3.31 -5.76 9.77
CA ARG A 118 4.44 -6.51 9.16
C ARG A 118 4.33 -8.02 9.35
N ARG A 119 3.63 -8.50 10.39
CA ARG A 119 3.45 -9.94 10.62
C ARG A 119 2.54 -10.61 9.58
N TYR A 120 1.72 -9.84 8.87
CA TYR A 120 0.80 -10.36 7.85
C TYR A 120 1.35 -10.19 6.44
N GLY A 121 2.49 -9.51 6.29
CA GLY A 121 3.02 -9.19 4.97
C GLY A 121 3.96 -7.99 4.98
N ARG A 122 4.35 -7.55 3.78
CA ARG A 122 5.27 -6.44 3.61
C ARG A 122 4.50 -5.13 3.38
N VAL A 123 4.72 -4.15 4.25
CA VAL A 123 4.15 -2.81 4.10
C VAL A 123 5.02 -1.98 3.15
N LEU A 124 4.44 -1.53 2.03
CA LEU A 124 5.14 -0.75 1.00
C LEU A 124 5.02 0.75 1.21
N SER A 125 3.86 1.19 1.70
CA SER A 125 3.61 2.60 2.03
C SER A 125 2.40 2.72 2.94
N ILE A 126 2.36 3.77 3.75
CA ILE A 126 1.22 4.14 4.59
C ILE A 126 0.97 5.65 4.45
N LYS A 127 -0.29 6.03 4.29
CA LYS A 127 -0.72 7.42 4.16
C LYS A 127 -1.89 7.72 5.09
N LYS A 128 -1.82 8.84 5.82
CA LYS A 128 -2.95 9.39 6.57
C LYS A 128 -3.94 10.00 5.59
N HIS A 129 -5.23 9.69 5.76
CA HIS A 129 -6.27 10.41 5.01
C HIS A 129 -6.50 11.78 5.63
N ILE A 130 -6.88 12.71 4.78
CA ILE A 130 -7.31 14.05 5.17
C ILE A 130 -8.69 14.30 4.58
N HIS A 131 -9.49 15.12 5.24
CA HIS A 131 -10.78 15.52 4.71
C HIS A 131 -10.58 16.29 3.40
N THR A 132 -11.40 15.95 2.41
CA THR A 132 -11.43 16.60 1.09
C THR A 132 -12.44 17.73 1.02
N HIS A 133 -13.31 17.85 2.03
CA HIS A 133 -14.31 18.90 2.11
C HIS A 133 -13.65 20.26 2.33
N GLU A 134 -14.13 21.29 1.62
CA GLU A 134 -13.55 22.65 1.61
C GLU A 134 -13.33 23.24 3.02
N ARG A 135 -14.26 23.00 3.95
CA ARG A 135 -14.19 23.51 5.33
C ARG A 135 -13.24 22.76 6.25
N ALA A 136 -12.69 21.64 5.81
CA ALA A 136 -11.88 20.74 6.63
C ALA A 136 -10.58 20.32 5.91
N VAL A 137 -10.17 21.06 4.87
CA VAL A 137 -8.96 20.75 4.10
C VAL A 137 -7.74 20.68 5.02
N GLY A 138 -6.98 19.59 4.89
CA GLY A 138 -5.77 19.35 5.70
C GLY A 138 -6.02 18.70 7.05
N ILE A 139 -7.28 18.59 7.50
CA ILE A 139 -7.63 17.90 8.75
C ILE A 139 -7.58 16.39 8.53
N GLN A 140 -6.94 15.64 9.44
CA GLN A 140 -6.80 14.19 9.32
C GLN A 140 -8.14 13.48 9.57
N THR A 141 -8.46 12.49 8.74
CA THR A 141 -9.51 11.52 9.05
C THR A 141 -8.80 10.37 9.75
N GLY A 142 -9.33 9.80 10.84
CA GLY A 142 -8.69 8.72 11.61
C GLY A 142 -8.43 7.41 10.82
N THR A 143 -8.60 7.48 9.50
CA THR A 143 -8.31 6.45 8.52
C THR A 143 -6.90 6.60 7.95
N ARG A 144 -6.22 5.48 7.81
CA ARG A 144 -4.96 5.36 7.07
C ARG A 144 -5.15 4.36 5.93
N THR A 145 -4.41 4.56 4.85
CA THR A 145 -4.35 3.60 3.75
C THR A 145 -2.94 3.11 3.58
N LEU A 146 -2.80 1.79 3.61
CA LEU A 146 -1.57 1.08 3.37
C LEU A 146 -1.62 0.42 2.01
N LYS A 147 -0.48 0.43 1.33
CA LYS A 147 -0.22 -0.48 0.22
C LYS A 147 0.63 -1.62 0.79
N MET A 148 0.14 -2.84 0.69
CA MET A 148 0.77 -4.01 1.31
C MET A 148 0.84 -5.19 0.35
N GLU A 149 1.91 -5.97 0.44
CA GLU A 149 1.90 -7.36 -0.02
C GLU A 149 1.41 -8.23 1.13
N VAL A 150 0.19 -8.71 1.01
CA VAL A 150 -0.43 -9.56 2.03
C VAL A 150 0.04 -10.99 1.81
N LYS A 151 0.81 -11.53 2.76
CA LYS A 151 1.28 -12.93 2.75
C LYS A 151 0.37 -13.85 3.55
N HIS A 152 -0.27 -13.30 4.58
CA HIS A 152 -1.22 -13.99 5.46
C HIS A 152 -2.47 -13.15 5.62
N LYS A 153 -3.64 -13.80 5.73
CA LYS A 153 -4.91 -13.11 5.95
C LYS A 153 -4.79 -12.17 7.16
N ILE A 154 -5.10 -10.89 6.95
CA ILE A 154 -5.15 -9.90 8.03
C ILE A 154 -6.54 -10.00 8.69
N PRO A 155 -6.62 -10.14 10.03
CA PRO A 155 -7.88 -10.09 10.77
C PRO A 155 -8.63 -8.77 10.55
N ALA A 156 -9.95 -8.78 10.67
CA ALA A 156 -10.80 -7.58 10.62
C ALA A 156 -10.54 -6.57 11.74
N CYS A 157 -9.98 -7.03 12.86
CA CYS A 157 -9.62 -6.20 13.99
C CYS A 157 -8.17 -6.47 14.37
N VAL A 158 -7.37 -5.42 14.55
CA VAL A 158 -6.00 -5.54 15.02
C VAL A 158 -5.76 -4.56 16.17
N THR A 159 -5.22 -5.06 17.28
CA THR A 159 -4.81 -4.21 18.40
C THR A 159 -3.42 -3.64 18.15
N VAL A 160 -3.30 -2.31 18.24
CA VAL A 160 -2.04 -1.57 18.08
C VAL A 160 -1.90 -0.59 19.24
N SER A 161 -0.84 -0.73 20.03
CA SER A 161 -0.57 0.13 21.20
C SER A 161 -1.77 0.24 22.17
N GLY A 162 -2.49 -0.87 22.37
CA GLY A 162 -3.68 -0.91 23.22
C GLY A 162 -4.97 -0.41 22.55
N TYR A 163 -4.94 0.05 21.29
CA TYR A 163 -6.14 0.47 20.55
C TYR A 163 -6.59 -0.58 19.56
N THR A 164 -7.90 -0.85 19.51
CA THR A 164 -8.46 -1.79 18.52
C THR A 164 -8.79 -1.06 17.22
N LEU A 165 -8.11 -1.43 16.14
CA LEU A 165 -8.25 -0.81 14.82
C LEU A 165 -9.01 -1.74 13.88
N ALA A 166 -9.93 -1.18 13.08
CA ALA A 166 -10.62 -1.93 12.05
C ALA A 166 -9.81 -1.96 10.75
N ILE A 167 -9.65 -3.14 10.17
CA ILE A 167 -8.89 -3.37 8.94
C ILE A 167 -9.87 -3.72 7.81
N VAL A 168 -9.75 -3.07 6.65
CA VAL A 168 -10.61 -3.30 5.49
C VAL A 168 -9.76 -3.47 4.21
N TYR A 169 -9.91 -4.59 3.50
CA TYR A 169 -9.32 -4.83 2.18
C TYR A 169 -10.17 -5.79 1.33
N SER A 170 -9.97 -5.79 0.01
CA SER A 170 -10.84 -6.47 -0.96
C SER A 170 -10.96 -7.99 -0.80
N GLU A 171 -9.95 -8.65 -0.24
CA GLU A 171 -9.87 -10.11 -0.12
C GLU A 171 -10.31 -10.64 1.26
N GLN A 172 -10.80 -9.75 2.14
CA GLN A 172 -10.94 -10.03 3.56
C GLN A 172 -12.11 -10.95 3.94
N GLY A 173 -13.09 -11.12 3.03
CA GLY A 173 -14.36 -11.75 3.36
C GLY A 173 -15.21 -10.89 4.31
N LYS A 174 -16.43 -11.35 4.63
CA LYS A 174 -17.28 -10.67 5.62
C LYS A 174 -16.81 -11.06 7.02
N ALA A 175 -16.50 -10.07 7.85
CA ALA A 175 -16.13 -10.28 9.23
C ALA A 175 -16.53 -9.07 10.08
N CYS A 176 -16.85 -9.33 11.35
CA CYS A 176 -17.17 -8.33 12.35
C CYS A 176 -15.95 -7.47 12.68
N PHE A 177 -16.07 -6.14 12.56
CA PHE A 177 -15.01 -5.19 12.92
C PHE A 177 -14.93 -4.90 14.44
N LYS A 178 -15.75 -5.59 15.24
CA LYS A 178 -15.72 -5.51 16.72
C LYS A 178 -14.97 -6.69 17.35
N CYS A 179 -15.28 -7.92 16.95
CA CYS A 179 -14.66 -9.13 17.53
C CYS A 179 -13.83 -9.95 16.52
N GLY A 180 -13.91 -9.65 15.23
CA GLY A 180 -13.19 -10.38 14.18
C GLY A 180 -13.85 -11.67 13.70
N ALA A 181 -15.02 -12.05 14.23
CA ALA A 181 -15.73 -13.27 13.81
C ALA A 181 -16.36 -13.11 12.41
N GLU A 182 -16.47 -14.23 11.67
CA GLU A 182 -16.97 -14.25 10.28
C GLU A 182 -18.46 -14.57 10.17
N ASP A 183 -19.11 -14.91 11.28
CA ASP A 183 -20.50 -15.33 11.39
C ASP A 183 -21.50 -14.17 11.45
N HIS A 184 -21.05 -12.98 11.84
CA HIS A 184 -21.91 -11.80 11.97
C HIS A 184 -21.19 -10.50 11.55
N LEU A 185 -21.97 -9.43 11.37
CA LEU A 185 -21.46 -8.09 11.11
C LEU A 185 -21.44 -7.26 12.40
N THR A 186 -20.68 -6.16 12.42
CA THR A 186 -20.49 -5.31 13.61
C THR A 186 -21.78 -4.93 14.34
N HIS A 187 -22.88 -4.69 13.61
CA HIS A 187 -24.17 -4.33 14.20
C HIS A 187 -24.88 -5.47 14.96
N ASP A 188 -24.56 -6.72 14.64
CA ASP A 188 -25.15 -7.93 15.24
C ASP A 188 -24.23 -8.52 16.33
N CYS A 189 -23.23 -7.76 16.77
CA CYS A 189 -22.18 -8.27 17.64
C CYS A 189 -22.53 -8.15 19.12
N ASP A 190 -22.97 -9.26 19.71
CA ASP A 190 -23.31 -9.40 21.14
C ASP A 190 -22.10 -9.45 22.08
N ALA A 191 -20.87 -9.40 21.55
CA ALA A 191 -19.66 -9.49 22.35
C ALA A 191 -19.57 -8.34 23.39
N SER A 192 -19.53 -8.71 24.67
CA SER A 192 -19.07 -7.88 25.80
C SER A 192 -17.54 -7.93 25.98
N VAL A 193 -16.80 -8.36 24.94
CA VAL A 193 -15.35 -8.54 24.99
C VAL A 193 -14.67 -7.20 25.32
N PRO A 194 -13.78 -7.14 26.33
CA PRO A 194 -13.06 -5.92 26.67
C PRO A 194 -12.26 -5.47 25.47
N ARG A 195 -12.56 -4.26 24.96
CA ARG A 195 -11.74 -3.67 23.90
C ARG A 195 -10.40 -3.26 24.52
N GLY A 196 -9.33 -3.30 23.73
CA GLY A 196 -8.32 -2.25 23.89
C GLY A 196 -8.96 -0.91 23.53
N ASN A 197 -8.60 0.17 24.23
CA ASN A 197 -9.14 1.53 24.09
C ASN A 197 -9.61 1.85 22.65
N SER A 198 -10.83 2.35 22.49
CA SER A 198 -11.33 2.84 21.20
C SER A 198 -11.51 4.34 21.26
N VAL A 199 -10.92 5.07 20.33
CA VAL A 199 -10.97 6.54 20.27
C VAL A 199 -12.39 7.07 20.05
N PHE A 200 -13.30 6.27 19.49
CA PHE A 200 -14.65 6.71 19.11
C PHE A 200 -15.77 6.00 19.87
N TYR A 201 -15.57 4.78 20.36
CA TYR A 201 -16.61 4.02 21.05
C TYR A 201 -16.51 4.06 22.58
N ASP A 202 -15.43 4.62 23.14
CA ASP A 202 -15.30 4.86 24.59
C ASP A 202 -15.83 6.24 25.02
N VAL A 203 -16.28 7.07 24.07
CA VAL A 203 -17.14 8.20 24.41
C VAL A 203 -18.50 7.61 24.76
N GLY A 204 -18.71 7.35 26.05
CA GLY A 204 -20.04 7.14 26.60
C GLY A 204 -20.88 8.36 26.28
N VAL A 205 -21.61 8.33 25.17
CA VAL A 205 -22.72 9.24 24.88
C VAL A 205 -23.87 8.84 25.81
N ASN A 206 -23.68 9.07 27.11
CA ASN A 206 -24.68 8.94 28.17
C ASN A 206 -24.12 9.64 29.41
N THR A 207 -24.15 10.97 29.40
CA THR A 207 -24.56 11.86 30.50
C THR A 207 -24.11 13.28 30.18
N VAL A 208 -24.80 13.94 29.24
CA VAL A 208 -25.03 15.37 29.43
C VAL A 208 -26.26 15.42 30.33
N ARG A 209 -26.05 15.54 31.64
CA ARG A 209 -27.11 16.06 32.50
C ARG A 209 -27.34 17.48 32.02
N GLY A 210 -28.53 17.72 31.44
CA GLY A 210 -29.02 19.07 31.32
C GLY A 210 -29.23 19.56 32.75
N ASP A 211 -28.40 20.50 33.17
CA ASP A 211 -28.75 21.36 34.28
C ASP A 211 -29.53 22.53 33.67
N ASP A 212 -30.77 22.70 34.18
CA ASP A 212 -31.68 23.81 33.91
C ASP A 212 -31.07 25.18 34.29
#